data_AF-A0A7X5TNU9-F1
#
_entry.id   AF-A0A7X5TNU9-F1
#
_cell.length_a   1.000
_cell.length_b   1.000
_cell.length_c   1.000
_cell.angle_alpha   90.00
_cell.angle_beta   90.00
_cell.angle_gamma   90.00
#
_symmetry.space_group_name_H-M   'P 1'
#
loop_
_entity.id
_entity.type
_entity.pdbx_description
1 polymer ?
#
loop_
_entity_poly.entity_id
_entity_poly.type
_entity_poly.pdbx_seq_one_letter_code
_entity_poly.pdbx_strand_id
1 'polypeptide(L)' 'MSTETQRVKIPAVISGYKRQWVECRECKAVAYYDFIPYSLSSHLATMPCHHGAAMRLENATNRISEEDALARLEASHG' A
#
# COMPACT_ATOMS: atom_id res chain seq x y z
N MET A 1 -29.70 -6.37 -12.45
CA MET A 1 -28.33 -6.65 -12.93
C MET A 1 -27.41 -6.31 -11.79
N SER A 2 -27.02 -7.32 -11.00
CA SER A 2 -26.21 -7.12 -9.80
C SER A 2 -24.77 -6.87 -10.25
N THR A 3 -24.28 -5.65 -10.11
CA THR A 3 -22.86 -5.34 -10.22
C THR A 3 -22.16 -6.00 -9.04
N GLU A 4 -21.70 -7.23 -9.24
CA GLU A 4 -20.84 -7.92 -8.29
C GLU A 4 -19.49 -7.20 -8.32
N THR A 5 -19.33 -6.23 -7.41
CA THR A 5 -18.09 -5.48 -7.21
C THR A 5 -16.95 -6.49 -7.02
N GLN A 6 -16.07 -6.58 -8.02
CA GLN A 6 -14.92 -7.48 -7.99
C GLN A 6 -13.96 -6.98 -6.91
N ARG A 7 -14.09 -7.51 -5.70
CA ARG A 7 -13.20 -7.17 -4.58
C ARG A 7 -11.75 -7.44 -4.97
N VAL A 8 -10.89 -6.44 -4.80
CA VAL A 8 -9.45 -6.56 -5.04
C VAL A 8 -8.91 -7.70 -4.16
N LYS A 9 -8.42 -8.77 -4.79
CA LYS A 9 -7.86 -9.93 -4.06
C LYS A 9 -6.49 -9.57 -3.50
N ILE A 10 -6.48 -9.03 -2.29
CA ILE A 10 -5.26 -8.69 -1.58
C ILE A 10 -4.76 -9.96 -0.83
N PRO A 11 -3.50 -10.38 -1.01
CA PRO A 11 -2.93 -11.52 -0.28
C PRO A 11 -2.99 -11.35 1.24
N ALA A 12 -3.19 -12.46 1.95
CA ALA A 12 -3.15 -12.49 3.41
C ALA A 12 -1.76 -12.08 3.92
N VAL A 13 -1.72 -11.40 5.07
CA VAL A 13 -0.47 -11.03 5.74
C VAL A 13 0.16 -12.29 6.33
N ILE A 14 1.47 -12.47 6.11
CA ILE A 14 2.23 -13.60 6.65
C ILE A 14 2.26 -13.51 8.18
N SER A 15 2.17 -14.65 8.87
CA SER A 15 2.23 -14.70 10.34
C SER A 15 3.51 -14.03 10.86
N GLY A 16 3.36 -13.16 11.87
CA GLY A 16 4.47 -12.38 12.45
C GLY A 16 4.80 -11.09 11.69
N TYR A 17 4.24 -10.88 10.50
CA TYR A 17 4.36 -9.63 9.75
C TYR A 17 3.21 -8.68 10.10
N LYS A 18 3.44 -7.39 9.84
CA LYS A 18 2.41 -6.36 9.82
C LYS A 18 2.37 -5.72 8.44
N ARG A 19 1.18 -5.37 7.99
CA ARG A 19 0.99 -4.60 6.75
C ARG A 19 1.00 -3.11 7.06
N GLN A 20 1.74 -2.36 6.26
CA GLN A 20 1.67 -0.91 6.22
C GLN A 20 1.06 -0.48 4.89
N TRP A 21 -0.04 0.25 4.96
CA TRP A 21 -0.69 0.88 3.81
C TRP A 21 -0.14 2.28 3.58
N VAL A 22 0.17 2.59 2.32
CA VAL A 22 0.68 3.91 1.95
C VAL A 22 0.11 4.38 0.63
N GLU A 23 0.15 5.70 0.45
CA GLU A 23 -0.22 6.39 -0.77
C GLU A 23 0.98 7.18 -1.31
N CYS A 24 1.19 7.15 -2.63
CA CYS A 24 2.16 8.01 -3.30
C CYS A 24 1.77 9.48 -3.14
N ARG A 25 2.69 10.33 -2.69
CA ARG A 25 2.43 11.78 -2.58
C ARG A 25 2.15 12.45 -3.92
N GLU A 26 2.76 11.96 -4.99
CA GLU A 26 2.69 12.54 -6.34
C GLU A 26 1.44 12.08 -7.10
N CYS A 27 1.32 10.77 -7.39
CA CYS A 27 0.24 10.26 -8.24
C CYS A 27 -0.93 9.61 -7.48
N LYS A 28 -0.92 9.63 -6.14
CA LYS A 28 -1.97 9.05 -5.30
C LYS A 28 -2.18 7.53 -5.46
N ALA A 29 -1.26 6.84 -6.14
CA ALA A 29 -1.28 5.38 -6.20
C ALA A 29 -1.14 4.77 -4.79
N VAL A 30 -2.02 3.82 -4.49
CA VAL A 30 -2.02 3.07 -3.22
C VAL A 30 -1.10 1.86 -3.35
N ALA A 31 -0.33 1.59 -2.30
CA ALA A 31 0.50 0.39 -2.17
C ALA A 31 0.49 -0.13 -0.73
N TYR A 32 0.90 -1.38 -0.54
CA TYR A 32 1.13 -1.96 0.78
C TYR A 32 2.49 -2.63 0.87
N TYR A 33 3.05 -2.64 2.07
CA TYR A 33 4.31 -3.30 2.39
C TYR A 33 4.16 -4.13 3.66
N ASP A 34 4.55 -5.40 3.59
CA ASP A 34 4.52 -6.29 4.74
C ASP A 34 5.91 -6.31 5.39
N PHE A 35 5.98 -6.07 6.71
CA PHE A 35 7.23 -5.94 7.45
C PHE A 35 7.20 -6.68 8.79
N ILE A 36 8.39 -7.05 9.30
CA ILE A 36 8.54 -7.59 10.65
C ILE A 36 8.76 -6.41 11.62
N PRO A 37 7.92 -6.20 12.65
CA PRO A 37 7.98 -5.02 13.51
C PRO A 37 9.31 -4.78 14.25
N TYR A 38 10.11 -5.83 14.40
CA TYR A 38 11.39 -5.81 15.13
C TYR A 38 12.61 -5.82 14.21
N SER A 39 12.42 -5.67 12.89
CA SER A 39 13.54 -5.61 11.95
C SER A 39 14.21 -4.24 12.00
N LEU A 40 15.54 -4.22 12.13
CA LEU A 40 16.37 -2.99 12.04
C LEU A 40 16.57 -2.48 10.61
N SER A 41 15.98 -3.13 9.60
CA SER A 41 16.20 -2.76 8.21
C SER A 41 15.41 -1.51 7.84
N SER A 42 16.12 -0.47 7.40
CA SER A 42 15.50 0.69 6.77
C SER A 42 14.89 0.24 5.44
N HIS A 43 13.56 0.23 5.35
CA HIS A 43 12.86 -0.21 4.15
C HIS A 43 12.99 0.86 3.06
N LEU A 44 14.02 0.75 2.23
CA LEU A 44 13.99 1.31 0.89
C LEU A 44 12.93 0.52 0.11
N ALA A 45 11.75 1.10 0.02
CA ALA A 45 10.61 0.53 -0.68
C ALA A 45 10.28 1.43 -1.87
N THR A 46 10.15 0.81 -3.04
CA THR A 46 9.86 1.53 -4.28
C THR A 46 8.38 1.41 -4.57
N MET A 47 7.72 2.54 -4.82
CA MET A 47 6.32 2.55 -5.20
C MET A 47 6.12 1.88 -6.57
N PRO A 48 5.01 1.18 -6.81
CA PRO A 48 4.69 0.60 -8.12
C PRO A 48 4.63 1.66 -9.25
N CYS A 49 4.30 2.90 -8.88
CA CYS A 49 4.27 4.04 -9.80
C CYS A 49 5.65 4.67 -10.05
N HIS A 50 6.72 4.13 -9.45
CA HIS A 50 8.12 4.58 -9.58
C HIS A 50 8.42 6.02 -9.10
N HIS A 51 7.42 6.78 -8.63
CA HIS A 51 7.62 8.06 -7.95
C HIS A 51 8.39 7.88 -6.64
N GLY A 52 9.23 8.85 -6.31
CA GLY A 52 10.09 8.79 -5.13
C GLY A 52 11.13 7.66 -5.14
N ALA A 53 11.48 7.12 -6.31
CA ALA A 53 12.58 6.17 -6.45
C ALA A 53 13.87 6.74 -5.83
N ALA A 54 14.61 5.90 -5.10
CA ALA A 54 15.79 6.26 -4.29
C ALA A 54 15.53 7.21 -3.09
N MET A 55 14.28 7.47 -2.73
CA MET A 55 13.92 8.16 -1.47
C MET A 55 13.53 7.16 -0.39
N ARG A 56 13.63 7.56 0.89
CA ARG A 56 13.00 6.80 1.98
C ARG A 56 11.49 6.79 1.79
N LEU A 57 10.86 5.65 2.08
CA LEU A 57 9.41 5.45 1.93
C LEU A 57 8.59 6.54 2.64
N GLU A 58 9.02 6.95 3.84
CA GLU A 58 8.41 8.02 4.65
C GLU A 58 8.40 9.40 3.97
N ASN A 59 9.32 9.64 3.03
CA ASN A 59 9.42 10.89 2.28
C ASN A 59 8.61 10.85 0.98
N ALA A 60 8.52 9.68 0.34
CA ALA A 60 7.80 9.48 -0.92
C ALA A 60 6.29 9.24 -0.72
N THR A 61 5.88 8.86 0.49
CA THR A 61 4.52 8.35 0.75
C THR A 61 3.84 8.96 1.96
N ASN A 62 2.51 8.87 1.97
CA ASN A 62 1.68 9.13 3.15
C ASN A 62 1.18 7.79 3.69
N ARG A 63 1.27 7.60 5.01
CA ARG A 63 0.60 6.48 5.66
C ARG A 63 -0.91 6.70 5.64
N ILE A 64 -1.65 5.66 5.30
CA ILE A 64 -3.11 5.67 5.28
C ILE A 64 -3.63 4.47 6.04
N SER A 65 -4.90 4.53 6.47
CA SER A 65 -5.54 3.38 7.09
C SER A 65 -5.81 2.27 6.05
N GLU A 66 -6.01 1.04 6.52
CA GLU A 66 -6.45 -0.05 5.66
C GLU A 66 -7.81 0.26 5.02
N GLU A 67 -8.74 0.81 5.80
CA GLU A 67 -10.07 1.20 5.32
C GLU A 67 -9.98 2.20 4.16
N ASP A 68 -9.17 3.26 4.31
CA ASP A 68 -8.94 4.25 3.25
C ASP A 68 -8.28 3.63 2.01
N ALA A 69 -7.32 2.74 2.22
CA ALA A 69 -6.59 2.09 1.13
C ALA A 69 -7.51 1.18 0.31
N LEU A 70 -8.34 0.38 0.97
CA LEU A 70 -9.30 -0.50 0.34
C LEU A 70 -10.34 0.30 -0.45
N ALA A 71 -10.90 1.36 0.14
CA ALA A 71 -11.86 2.23 -0.54
C ALA A 71 -11.28 2.85 -1.83
N ARG A 72 -10.01 3.27 -1.81
CA ARG A 72 -9.33 3.83 -2.99
C ARG A 72 -9.01 2.79 -4.06
N LEU A 73 -8.61 1.60 -3.65
CA LEU A 73 -8.36 0.49 -4.57
C LEU A 73 -9.65 0.05 -5.26
N GLU A 74 -10.76 -0.05 -4.52
CA GLU A 74 -12.07 -0.35 -5.09
C GLU A 74 -12.52 0.75 -6.08
N ALA A 75 -12.30 2.03 -5.75
CA ALA A 75 -12.62 3.16 -6.64
C ALA A 75 -11.76 3.21 -7.92
N SER A 76 -10.55 2.64 -7.89
CA SER A 76 -9.64 2.64 -9.05
C SER A 76 -9.91 1.48 -10.02
N HIS A 77 -10.66 0.47 -9.59
CA HIS A 77 -10.98 -0.75 -10.35
C HIS A 77 -12.47 -0.87 -10.73
N GLY A 78 -13.31 0.10 -10.36
CA GLY A 78 -14.71 0.22 -10.79
C GLY A 78 -14.86 1.14 -12.00
#